data_AF-A0A534U1X0-F1
#
_entry.id   AF-A0A534U1X0-F1
#
_cell.length_a   1.000
_cell.length_b   1.000
_cell.length_c   1.000
_cell.angle_alpha   90.00
_cell.angle_beta   90.00
_cell.angle_gamma   90.00
#
_symmetry.space_group_name_H-M   'P 1'
#
loop_
_entity.id
_entity.type
_entity.pdbx_description
1 polymer ?
#
loop_
_entity_poly.entity_id
_entity_poly.type
_entity_poly.pdbx_seq_one_letter_code
_entity_poly.pdbx_strand_id
1 'polypeptide(L)'
;MLHDDAFRNRFAHGASLRSPPDGYVIGSSSMTSSHGDSSMASAPESLCPTCRQANRVGARFCDSCWRALASSCAQCGIELRAGARFCDACGAPIGTTAAATAPPRPDRPGPDPRAYTPKHLADRILTSRSAIEGERKHVTVLFADVTGSMELAEQVDPEEWHRILDRFFEILTEGVHRYEGTINQYTGDGVMALFGAPISHEDHAHRACYAALHLVEELRRFAQELKRERGLTFATRIGLNSGEVVVGKIGDDLR
;
A
#
# COMPACT_ATOMS: atom_id res chain seq x y z
N MET A 1 46.85 -3.05 -15.65
CA MET A 1 46.98 -4.51 -15.86
C MET A 1 46.60 -5.13 -14.53
N LEU A 2 45.41 -5.67 -14.30
CA LEU A 2 44.42 -6.30 -15.17
C LEU A 2 43.00 -5.81 -14.82
N HIS A 3 42.15 -5.79 -15.84
CA HIS A 3 40.69 -5.64 -15.77
C HIS A 3 40.06 -6.84 -15.07
N ASP A 4 38.90 -6.66 -14.43
CA ASP A 4 37.84 -7.67 -14.54
C ASP A 4 36.44 -7.05 -14.48
N ASP A 5 35.83 -6.99 -15.66
CA ASP A 5 34.44 -6.70 -15.96
C ASP A 5 33.66 -8.02 -15.93
N ALA A 6 32.73 -8.21 -14.98
CA ALA A 6 31.81 -9.35 -15.04
C ALA A 6 30.53 -9.14 -14.24
N PHE A 7 29.56 -8.38 -14.77
CA PHE A 7 28.15 -8.66 -14.51
C PHE A 7 27.24 -8.07 -15.61
N ARG A 8 27.04 -8.83 -16.70
CA ARG A 8 26.00 -8.54 -17.68
C ARG A 8 25.47 -9.82 -18.33
N ASN A 9 24.14 -9.87 -18.45
CA ASN A 9 23.31 -10.73 -19.29
C ASN A 9 23.12 -12.21 -18.90
N ARG A 10 21.90 -12.52 -18.47
CA ARG A 10 21.18 -13.72 -18.89
C ARG A 10 19.67 -13.50 -18.68
N PHE A 11 18.90 -13.44 -19.76
CA PHE A 11 17.59 -14.09 -19.93
C PHE A 11 17.14 -13.85 -21.39
N ALA A 12 17.33 -14.88 -22.20
CA ALA A 12 16.87 -14.94 -23.57
C ALA A 12 15.56 -15.73 -23.66
N HIS A 13 14.69 -15.22 -24.52
CA HIS A 13 13.36 -15.70 -24.87
C HIS A 13 13.34 -17.10 -25.50
N GLY A 14 12.23 -17.82 -25.28
CA GLY A 14 11.87 -19.00 -26.06
C GLY A 14 10.49 -19.54 -25.68
N ALA A 15 9.43 -19.07 -26.33
CA ALA A 15 8.13 -19.75 -26.33
C ALA A 15 7.48 -19.61 -27.71
N SER A 16 7.15 -20.78 -28.24
CA SER A 16 6.82 -21.07 -29.64
C SER A 16 5.33 -20.91 -29.92
N LEU A 17 5.02 -20.40 -31.11
CA LEU A 17 3.70 -20.27 -31.70
C LEU A 17 3.10 -21.64 -32.02
N ARG A 18 1.84 -21.88 -31.63
CA ARG A 18 0.97 -22.91 -32.22
C ARG A 18 -0.43 -22.34 -32.46
N SER A 19 -0.89 -22.55 -33.69
CA SER A 19 -2.18 -22.16 -34.28
C SER A 19 -3.38 -22.97 -33.73
N PRO A 20 -4.64 -22.56 -34.03
CA PRO A 20 -5.86 -23.13 -33.45
C PRO A 20 -6.54 -24.17 -34.37
N PRO A 21 -7.58 -24.87 -33.90
CA PRO A 21 -8.61 -25.41 -34.80
C PRO A 21 -10.05 -25.04 -34.41
N ASP A 22 -10.87 -24.94 -35.46
CA ASP A 22 -12.31 -25.25 -35.61
C ASP A 22 -13.31 -24.58 -34.64
N GLY A 23 -14.34 -23.84 -35.07
CA GLY A 23 -15.24 -24.07 -36.21
C GLY A 23 -16.62 -24.45 -35.67
N TYR A 24 -17.57 -23.51 -35.62
CA TYR A 24 -19.01 -23.84 -35.59
C TYR A 24 -19.88 -22.66 -36.05
N VAL A 25 -20.81 -22.96 -36.95
CA VAL A 25 -21.85 -22.10 -37.56
C VAL A 25 -23.22 -22.68 -37.16
N ILE A 26 -24.29 -21.88 -37.35
CA ILE A 26 -25.75 -22.18 -37.44
C ILE A 26 -26.49 -21.41 -36.31
N GLY A 27 -27.58 -20.67 -36.52
CA GLY A 27 -28.40 -20.45 -37.70
C GLY A 27 -29.58 -19.53 -37.34
N SER A 28 -30.12 -18.89 -38.37
CA SER A 28 -31.33 -18.07 -38.41
C SER A 28 -32.61 -18.82 -38.03
N SER A 29 -33.60 -18.13 -37.47
CA SER A 29 -35.03 -18.29 -37.82
C SER A 29 -35.90 -17.16 -37.24
N SER A 30 -36.72 -16.59 -38.11
CA SER A 30 -37.79 -15.62 -37.86
C SER A 30 -39.13 -16.35 -37.68
N MET A 31 -40.11 -15.75 -36.96
CA MET A 31 -41.60 -15.84 -37.15
C MET A 31 -42.32 -15.31 -35.88
N THR A 32 -42.93 -14.10 -35.88
CA THR A 32 -44.32 -13.70 -36.23
C THR A 32 -45.45 -14.10 -35.27
N SER A 33 -46.10 -13.05 -34.71
CA SER A 33 -47.55 -12.89 -34.40
C SER A 33 -48.14 -13.71 -33.21
N SER A 34 -49.08 -13.28 -32.36
CA SER A 34 -49.96 -12.10 -32.27
C SER A 34 -50.82 -12.16 -30.98
N HIS A 35 -51.07 -10.98 -30.39
CA HIS A 35 -52.30 -10.50 -29.68
C HIS A 35 -52.66 -11.00 -28.27
N GLY A 36 -52.90 -10.02 -27.38
CA GLY A 36 -53.52 -10.18 -26.06
C GLY A 36 -53.55 -8.84 -25.33
N ASP A 37 -54.64 -8.09 -25.49
CA ASP A 37 -54.88 -6.75 -24.97
C ASP A 37 -55.38 -6.81 -23.51
N SER A 38 -54.77 -6.05 -22.59
CA SER A 38 -55.32 -5.73 -21.25
C SER A 38 -54.51 -4.63 -20.53
N SER A 39 -54.97 -3.39 -20.70
CA SER A 39 -54.87 -2.22 -19.82
C SER A 39 -54.10 -2.36 -18.49
N MET A 40 -52.99 -1.63 -18.34
CA MET A 40 -52.54 -1.05 -17.06
C MET A 40 -51.79 0.27 -17.28
N ALA A 41 -52.15 1.28 -16.47
CA ALA A 41 -51.62 2.64 -16.31
C ALA A 41 -50.24 2.97 -16.94
N SER A 42 -50.20 4.01 -17.76
CA SER A 42 -48.99 4.55 -18.41
C SER A 42 -47.95 5.01 -17.37
N ALA A 43 -46.88 4.23 -17.22
CA ALA A 43 -45.68 4.63 -16.48
C ALA A 43 -44.88 5.68 -17.30
N PRO A 44 -44.12 6.59 -16.66
CA PRO A 44 -43.50 7.73 -17.35
C PRO A 44 -42.47 7.31 -18.41
N GLU A 45 -42.71 7.59 -19.68
CA GLU A 45 -41.83 7.13 -20.76
C GLU A 45 -40.50 7.93 -20.82
N SER A 46 -39.38 7.23 -21.05
CA SER A 46 -38.08 7.87 -21.30
C SER A 46 -37.76 7.86 -22.79
N LEU A 47 -37.49 9.03 -23.37
CA LEU A 47 -37.20 9.17 -24.80
C LEU A 47 -35.72 8.90 -25.10
N CYS A 48 -35.45 8.14 -26.14
CA CYS A 48 -34.09 7.95 -26.63
C CYS A 48 -33.54 9.27 -27.19
N PRO A 49 -32.36 9.77 -26.74
CA PRO A 49 -31.80 11.03 -27.22
C PRO A 49 -31.35 10.98 -28.69
N THR A 50 -31.23 9.79 -29.28
CA THR A 50 -30.76 9.61 -30.67
C THR A 50 -31.92 9.43 -31.66
N CYS A 51 -32.80 8.45 -31.44
CA CYS A 51 -33.89 8.13 -32.38
C CYS A 51 -35.26 8.60 -31.89
N ARG A 52 -35.35 9.18 -30.69
CA ARG A 52 -36.59 9.66 -30.05
C ARG A 52 -37.66 8.59 -29.82
N GLN A 53 -37.33 7.31 -29.94
CA GLN A 53 -38.21 6.23 -29.53
C GLN A 53 -38.52 6.32 -28.03
N ALA A 54 -39.79 6.16 -27.66
CA ALA A 54 -40.21 5.99 -26.28
C ALA A 54 -39.79 4.61 -25.76
N ASN A 55 -39.13 4.57 -24.60
CA ASN A 55 -38.69 3.35 -23.94
C ASN A 55 -39.22 3.31 -22.51
N ARG A 56 -39.46 2.10 -21.99
CA ARG A 56 -39.92 1.87 -20.62
C ARG A 56 -38.99 2.53 -19.58
N VAL A 57 -39.54 2.98 -18.44
CA VAL A 57 -38.74 3.48 -17.31
C VAL A 57 -37.69 2.45 -16.92
N GLY A 58 -36.41 2.86 -16.87
CA GLY A 58 -35.30 1.98 -16.49
C GLY A 58 -34.78 1.07 -17.62
N ALA A 59 -35.24 1.24 -18.87
CA ALA A 59 -34.61 0.60 -20.02
C ALA A 59 -33.13 1.01 -20.12
N ARG A 60 -32.23 0.02 -20.19
CA ARG A 60 -30.78 0.26 -20.33
C ARG A 60 -30.36 0.52 -21.77
N PHE A 61 -31.15 0.05 -22.73
CA PHE A 61 -30.93 0.19 -24.16
C PHE A 61 -32.25 0.59 -24.83
N CYS A 62 -32.16 1.30 -25.95
CA CYS A 62 -33.34 1.68 -26.73
C CYS A 62 -33.91 0.47 -27.48
N ASP A 63 -35.23 0.29 -27.40
CA ASP A 63 -35.94 -0.86 -27.99
C ASP A 63 -35.96 -0.82 -29.53
N SER A 64 -35.66 0.34 -30.15
CA SER A 64 -35.64 0.51 -31.60
C SER A 64 -34.22 0.55 -32.19
N CYS A 65 -33.32 1.34 -31.61
CA CYS A 65 -31.98 1.55 -32.16
C CYS A 65 -30.86 0.86 -31.38
N TRP A 66 -31.19 0.11 -30.32
CA TRP A 66 -30.27 -0.68 -29.48
C TRP A 66 -29.17 0.12 -28.77
N ARG A 67 -29.22 1.45 -28.83
CA ARG A 67 -28.21 2.32 -28.20
C ARG A 67 -28.45 2.42 -26.70
N ALA A 68 -27.37 2.45 -25.92
CA ALA A 68 -27.45 2.57 -24.47
C ALA A 68 -28.16 3.88 -24.08
N LEU A 69 -29.12 3.79 -23.17
CA LEU A 69 -29.84 4.92 -22.58
C LEU A 69 -29.16 5.39 -21.29
N ALA A 70 -27.85 5.14 -21.16
CA ALA A 70 -27.08 5.40 -19.95
C ALA A 70 -27.14 6.87 -19.55
N SER A 71 -27.66 7.14 -18.35
CA SER A 71 -27.53 8.44 -17.72
C SER A 71 -26.04 8.67 -17.44
N SER A 72 -25.44 9.69 -18.05
CA SER A 72 -24.08 10.09 -17.74
C SER A 72 -24.09 11.11 -16.59
N CYS A 73 -23.06 11.11 -15.76
CA CYS A 73 -22.93 12.10 -14.69
C CYS A 73 -22.82 13.52 -15.28
N ALA A 74 -23.67 14.44 -14.84
CA ALA A 74 -23.61 15.84 -15.29
C ALA A 74 -22.31 16.57 -14.88
N GLN A 75 -21.60 16.06 -13.86
CA GLN A 75 -20.38 16.67 -13.34
C GLN A 75 -19.11 16.15 -14.03
N CYS A 76 -19.01 14.85 -14.29
CA CYS A 76 -17.78 14.22 -14.79
C CYS A 76 -17.95 13.38 -16.06
N GLY A 77 -19.17 13.23 -16.58
CA GLY A 77 -19.45 12.54 -17.84
C GLY A 77 -19.38 11.00 -17.79
N ILE A 78 -19.03 10.41 -16.64
CA ILE A 78 -18.96 8.94 -16.49
C ILE A 78 -20.37 8.34 -16.43
N GLU A 79 -20.53 7.17 -17.06
CA GLU A 79 -21.78 6.42 -17.06
C GLU A 79 -22.22 6.08 -15.63
N LEU A 80 -23.47 6.38 -15.33
CA LEU A 80 -24.06 6.11 -14.02
C LEU A 80 -24.63 4.70 -14.01
N ARG A 81 -24.37 4.00 -12.89
CA ARG A 81 -25.04 2.74 -12.62
C ARG A 81 -26.56 2.96 -12.51
N ALA A 82 -27.34 2.01 -13.03
CA ALA A 82 -28.79 2.04 -12.89
C ALA A 82 -29.19 2.10 -11.40
N GLY A 83 -29.99 3.11 -11.03
CA GLY A 83 -30.42 3.34 -9.65
C GLY A 83 -29.40 4.05 -8.74
N ALA A 84 -28.29 4.56 -9.28
CA ALA A 84 -27.31 5.33 -8.50
C ALA A 84 -27.90 6.65 -7.98
N ARG A 85 -27.75 6.90 -6.67
CA ARG A 85 -28.12 8.18 -6.03
C ARG A 85 -26.99 9.21 -6.11
N PHE A 86 -25.76 8.75 -6.30
CA PHE A 86 -24.53 9.53 -6.46
C PHE A 86 -23.61 8.87 -7.49
N CYS A 87 -22.72 9.65 -8.09
CA CYS A 87 -21.73 9.16 -9.05
C CYS A 87 -20.62 8.39 -8.33
N ASP A 88 -20.32 7.17 -8.77
CA ASP A 88 -19.27 6.32 -8.17
C ASP A 88 -17.84 6.85 -8.42
N ALA A 89 -17.66 7.78 -9.37
CA ALA A 89 -16.36 8.35 -9.70
C ALA A 89 -16.10 9.73 -9.06
N CYS A 90 -17.10 10.61 -9.00
CA CYS A 90 -16.93 11.98 -8.49
C CYS A 90 -17.81 12.33 -7.29
N GLY A 91 -18.75 11.46 -6.89
CA GLY A 91 -19.65 11.68 -5.76
C GLY A 91 -20.84 12.61 -6.02
N ALA A 92 -21.02 13.15 -7.23
CA ALA A 92 -22.12 14.08 -7.52
C ALA A 92 -23.51 13.39 -7.42
N PRO A 93 -24.51 14.03 -6.77
CA PRO A 93 -25.85 13.47 -6.61
C PRO A 93 -26.65 13.46 -7.93
N ILE A 94 -27.51 12.45 -8.13
CA ILE A 94 -28.25 12.23 -9.38
C ILE A 94 -29.76 12.16 -9.07
N GLY A 95 -30.54 13.13 -9.54
CA GLY A 95 -32.02 13.13 -9.54
C GLY A 95 -32.69 13.64 -8.24
N THR A 96 -33.70 14.50 -8.40
CA THR A 96 -34.06 15.63 -7.50
C THR A 96 -35.22 15.37 -6.52
N THR A 97 -35.22 16.06 -5.38
CA THR A 97 -36.41 16.85 -4.96
C THR A 97 -35.97 18.17 -4.35
N ALA A 98 -36.71 19.22 -4.73
CA ALA A 98 -36.52 20.60 -4.32
C ALA A 98 -36.42 20.75 -2.80
N ALA A 99 -35.37 21.41 -2.33
CA ALA A 99 -35.40 22.08 -1.03
C ALA A 99 -35.45 23.58 -1.31
N ALA A 100 -36.61 24.15 -0.99
CA ALA A 100 -36.87 25.58 -1.01
C ALA A 100 -35.73 26.36 -0.34
N THR A 101 -35.46 27.53 -0.90
CA THR A 101 -34.67 28.62 -0.37
C THR A 101 -34.98 28.87 1.11
N ALA A 102 -34.17 28.29 2.01
CA ALA A 102 -34.04 28.79 3.37
C ALA A 102 -32.85 29.77 3.38
N PRO A 103 -32.96 30.95 4.02
CA PRO A 103 -31.85 31.89 4.11
C PRO A 103 -30.64 31.23 4.79
N PRO A 104 -29.40 31.62 4.42
CA PRO A 104 -28.20 31.04 5.00
C PRO A 104 -28.21 31.26 6.51
N ARG A 105 -28.18 30.15 7.27
CA ARG A 105 -27.87 30.22 8.70
C ARG A 105 -26.39 30.60 8.82
N PRO A 106 -26.02 31.50 9.76
CA PRO A 106 -24.63 31.90 9.93
C PRO A 106 -23.77 30.67 10.21
N ASP A 107 -22.62 30.62 9.54
CA ASP A 107 -21.64 29.55 9.55
C ASP A 107 -21.33 29.11 10.98
N ARG A 108 -21.87 27.94 11.35
CA ARG A 108 -21.34 27.21 12.50
C ARG A 108 -20.16 26.41 11.95
N PRO A 109 -18.90 26.68 12.37
CA PRO A 109 -17.77 25.90 11.90
C PRO A 109 -18.06 24.42 12.19
N GLY A 110 -18.13 23.62 11.13
CA GLY A 110 -18.23 22.17 11.24
C GLY A 110 -17.03 21.65 12.04
N PRO A 111 -17.19 20.59 12.85
CA PRO A 111 -16.09 20.05 13.64
C PRO A 111 -14.92 19.70 12.70
N ASP A 112 -13.75 20.23 13.04
CA ASP A 112 -12.49 19.96 12.34
C ASP A 112 -12.32 18.43 12.16
N PRO A 113 -12.12 17.91 10.93
CA PRO A 113 -11.86 16.49 10.68
C PRO A 113 -10.70 15.91 11.52
N ARG A 114 -9.81 16.77 12.04
CA ARG A 114 -8.74 16.40 12.98
C ARG A 114 -9.26 16.01 14.37
N ALA A 115 -10.50 16.34 14.73
CA ALA A 115 -11.06 16.10 16.06
C ALA A 115 -11.55 14.67 16.29
N TYR A 116 -11.82 13.88 15.23
CA TYR A 116 -12.33 12.51 15.36
C TYR A 116 -11.38 11.44 14.82
N THR A 117 -10.24 11.80 14.24
CA THR A 117 -9.28 10.80 13.76
C THR A 117 -8.44 10.31 14.94
N PRO A 118 -8.58 9.04 15.39
CA PRO A 118 -7.69 8.50 16.40
C PRO A 118 -6.25 8.60 15.88
N LYS A 119 -5.29 9.05 16.70
CA LYS A 119 -3.90 9.30 16.26
C LYS A 119 -3.32 8.12 15.45
N HIS A 120 -3.58 6.90 15.90
CA HIS A 120 -3.14 5.68 15.21
C HIS A 120 -3.71 5.48 13.79
N LEU A 121 -4.88 6.04 13.47
CA LEU A 121 -5.43 6.02 12.12
C LEU A 121 -4.83 7.13 11.25
N ALA A 122 -4.59 8.32 11.82
CA ALA A 122 -3.89 9.40 11.13
C ALA A 122 -2.46 8.98 10.77
N ASP A 123 -1.75 8.35 11.72
CA ASP A 123 -0.39 7.84 11.53
C ASP A 123 -0.36 6.75 10.46
N ARG A 124 -1.34 5.84 10.45
CA ARG A 124 -1.45 4.79 9.43
C ARG A 124 -1.76 5.32 8.03
N ILE A 125 -2.56 6.38 7.92
CA ILE A 125 -2.90 7.03 6.63
C ILE A 125 -1.73 7.85 6.10
N LEU A 126 -1.03 8.58 6.96
CA LEU A 126 0.19 9.31 6.57
C LEU A 126 1.28 8.34 6.14
N THR A 127 1.49 7.26 6.91
CA THR A 127 2.45 6.20 6.58
C THR A 127 2.08 5.51 5.25
N SER A 128 0.80 5.24 5.00
CA SER A 128 0.38 4.60 3.74
C SER A 128 0.46 5.55 2.54
N ARG A 129 0.21 6.85 2.70
CA ARG A 129 0.34 7.83 1.62
C ARG A 129 1.81 8.11 1.26
N SER A 130 2.68 8.30 2.25
CA SER A 130 4.13 8.38 2.04
C SER A 130 4.67 7.12 1.35
N ALA A 131 4.11 5.95 1.65
CA ALA A 131 4.50 4.69 1.03
C ALA A 131 4.05 4.52 -0.44
N ILE A 132 2.99 5.21 -0.88
CA ILE A 132 2.45 5.16 -2.25
C ILE A 132 3.16 6.18 -3.16
N GLU A 133 3.58 7.32 -2.64
CA GLU A 133 4.21 8.39 -3.41
C GLU A 133 5.75 8.33 -3.43
N GLY A 134 6.37 7.44 -2.64
CA GLY A 134 7.83 7.32 -2.57
C GLY A 134 8.45 8.64 -2.09
N GLU A 135 8.15 9.01 -0.85
CA GLU A 135 8.63 10.27 -0.29
C GLU A 135 10.16 10.21 -0.08
N ARG A 136 10.89 11.20 -0.62
CA ARG A 136 12.30 11.41 -0.31
C ARG A 136 12.39 11.98 1.09
N LYS A 137 12.99 11.23 2.00
CA LYS A 137 13.23 11.66 3.38
C LYS A 137 14.73 11.63 3.66
N HIS A 138 15.20 12.65 4.36
CA HIS A 138 16.52 12.59 4.96
C HIS A 138 16.42 11.74 6.22
N VAL A 139 17.20 10.66 6.29
CA VAL A 139 17.19 9.71 7.41
C VAL A 139 18.61 9.44 7.88
N THR A 140 18.73 8.87 9.07
CA THR A 140 19.95 8.19 9.50
C THR A 140 19.68 6.70 9.63
N VAL A 141 20.52 5.90 9.00
CA VAL A 141 20.50 4.44 9.07
C VAL A 141 21.56 3.99 10.07
N LEU A 142 21.16 3.10 10.98
CA LEU A 142 22.04 2.39 11.90
C LEU A 142 22.15 0.94 11.48
N PHE A 143 23.38 0.45 11.35
CA PHE A 143 23.69 -0.96 11.17
C PHE A 143 24.35 -1.48 12.43
N ALA A 144 23.92 -2.64 12.93
CA ALA A 144 24.60 -3.33 14.02
C ALA A 144 24.71 -4.81 13.67
N ASP A 145 25.90 -5.38 13.78
CA ASP A 145 26.17 -6.76 13.38
C ASP A 145 27.28 -7.40 14.24
N VAL A 146 27.18 -8.71 14.46
CA VAL A 146 28.15 -9.49 15.24
C VAL A 146 29.42 -9.74 14.42
N THR A 147 30.56 -9.35 14.96
CA THR A 147 31.85 -9.60 14.33
C THR A 147 32.24 -11.07 14.46
N GLY A 148 32.54 -11.74 13.34
CA GLY A 148 32.92 -13.16 13.35
C GLY A 148 31.76 -14.10 13.72
N SER A 149 30.53 -13.71 13.40
CA SER A 149 29.31 -14.47 13.70
C SER A 149 29.36 -15.93 13.24
N MET A 150 29.88 -16.19 12.04
CA MET A 150 30.02 -17.56 11.52
C MET A 150 30.96 -18.41 12.38
N GLU A 151 32.13 -17.88 12.74
CA GLU A 151 33.11 -18.58 13.58
C GLU A 151 32.55 -18.84 14.99
N LEU A 152 31.77 -17.90 15.53
CA LEU A 152 31.10 -18.06 16.82
C LEU A 152 29.99 -19.12 16.75
N ALA A 153 29.19 -19.12 15.68
CA ALA A 153 28.12 -20.08 15.48
C ALA A 153 28.64 -21.52 15.29
N GLU A 154 29.85 -21.70 14.76
CA GLU A 154 30.50 -23.02 14.65
C GLU A 154 31.05 -23.54 15.98
N GLN A 155 31.42 -22.64 16.90
CA GLN A 155 31.99 -22.98 18.21
C GLN A 155 30.93 -23.26 19.28
N VAL A 156 29.69 -22.86 19.04
CA VAL A 156 28.60 -22.90 20.01
C VAL A 156 27.51 -23.82 19.49
N ASP A 157 26.86 -24.55 20.39
CA ASP A 157 25.69 -25.35 20.02
C ASP A 157 24.59 -24.46 19.39
N PRO A 158 23.92 -24.89 18.30
CA PRO A 158 22.92 -24.07 17.61
C PRO A 158 21.80 -23.53 18.49
N GLU A 159 21.36 -24.30 19.50
CA GLU A 159 20.30 -23.86 20.42
C GLU A 159 20.80 -22.78 21.39
N GLU A 160 22.07 -22.87 21.81
CA GLU A 160 22.71 -21.83 22.63
C GLU A 160 22.99 -20.58 21.80
N TRP A 161 23.46 -20.73 20.56
CA TRP A 161 23.70 -19.61 19.65
C TRP A 161 22.41 -18.82 19.38
N HIS A 162 21.29 -19.52 19.16
CA HIS A 162 19.99 -18.87 18.98
C HIS A 162 19.61 -18.04 20.22
N ARG A 163 19.78 -18.59 21.43
CA ARG A 163 19.52 -17.84 22.68
C ARG A 163 20.39 -16.61 22.86
N ILE A 164 21.66 -16.68 22.43
CA ILE A 164 22.57 -15.53 22.42
C ILE A 164 22.06 -14.45 21.45
N LEU A 165 21.66 -14.84 20.23
CA LEU A 165 21.12 -13.92 19.24
C LEU A 165 19.78 -13.30 19.66
N ASP A 166 18.89 -14.07 20.28
CA ASP A 166 17.63 -13.55 20.81
C ASP A 166 17.90 -12.41 21.80
N ARG A 167 18.80 -12.65 22.76
CA ARG A 167 19.18 -11.62 23.73
C ARG A 167 19.85 -10.42 23.09
N PHE A 168 20.70 -10.65 22.09
CA PHE A 168 21.33 -9.60 21.30
C PHE A 168 20.29 -8.73 20.58
N PHE A 169 19.30 -9.34 19.92
CA PHE A 169 18.23 -8.62 19.23
C PHE A 169 17.31 -7.87 20.18
N GLU A 170 17.04 -8.40 21.38
CA GLU A 170 16.30 -7.68 22.42
C GLU A 170 17.01 -6.38 22.80
N ILE A 171 18.33 -6.43 23.06
CA ILE A 171 19.14 -5.24 23.42
C ILE A 171 19.10 -4.21 22.27
N LEU A 172 19.29 -4.66 21.04
CA LEU A 172 19.22 -3.80 19.85
C LEU A 172 17.85 -3.14 19.71
N THR A 173 16.78 -3.92 19.87
CA THR A 173 15.40 -3.47 19.73
C THR A 173 15.04 -2.45 20.80
N GLU A 174 15.36 -2.71 22.06
CA GLU A 174 15.15 -1.77 23.16
C GLU A 174 15.92 -0.48 22.91
N GLY A 175 17.21 -0.57 22.57
CA GLY A 175 18.05 0.60 22.38
C GLY A 175 17.64 1.44 21.17
N VAL A 176 17.24 0.83 20.06
CA VAL A 176 16.71 1.55 18.88
C VAL A 176 15.40 2.25 19.22
N HIS A 177 14.43 1.54 19.83
CA HIS A 177 13.13 2.12 20.15
C HIS A 177 13.19 3.19 21.25
N ARG A 178 14.11 3.08 22.21
CA ARG A 178 14.33 4.09 23.25
C ARG A 178 14.58 5.49 22.68
N TYR A 179 15.20 5.58 21.50
CA TYR A 179 15.48 6.84 20.82
C TYR A 179 14.60 7.09 19.59
N GLU A 180 13.43 6.43 19.55
CA GLU A 180 12.41 6.54 18.51
C GLU A 180 12.90 6.10 17.11
N GLY A 181 13.87 5.20 17.06
CA GLY A 181 14.23 4.49 15.84
C GLY A 181 13.27 3.34 15.53
N THR A 182 13.25 2.93 14.26
CA THR A 182 12.46 1.79 13.78
C THR A 182 13.37 0.74 13.16
N ILE A 183 13.30 -0.51 13.60
CA ILE A 183 13.98 -1.61 12.90
C ILE A 183 13.29 -1.84 11.55
N ASN A 184 14.07 -1.74 10.48
CA ASN A 184 13.60 -2.01 9.13
C ASN A 184 13.85 -3.46 8.72
N GLN A 185 14.99 -4.02 9.10
CA GLN A 185 15.38 -5.37 8.68
C GLN A 185 16.29 -6.04 9.71
N TYR A 186 16.14 -7.36 9.86
CA TYR A 186 17.09 -8.24 10.52
C TYR A 186 17.97 -8.92 9.45
N THR A 187 19.28 -8.92 9.64
CA THR A 187 20.27 -9.44 8.68
C THR A 187 20.91 -10.75 9.17
N GLY A 188 20.15 -11.64 9.80
CA GLY A 188 20.65 -12.92 10.33
C GLY A 188 21.41 -12.78 11.65
N ASP A 189 22.52 -12.05 11.64
CA ASP A 189 23.40 -11.75 12.78
C ASP A 189 23.40 -10.27 13.19
N GLY A 190 22.56 -9.46 12.53
CA GLY A 190 22.50 -8.02 12.74
C GLY A 190 21.14 -7.40 12.46
N VAL A 191 21.09 -6.08 12.57
CA VAL A 191 19.90 -5.26 12.26
C VAL A 191 20.27 -4.04 11.45
N MET A 192 19.30 -3.59 10.65
CA MET A 192 19.26 -2.27 10.04
C MET A 192 18.08 -1.50 10.63
N ALA A 193 18.37 -0.38 11.28
CA ALA A 193 17.39 0.51 11.88
C ALA A 193 17.41 1.90 11.20
N LEU A 194 16.25 2.54 11.15
CA LEU A 194 16.02 3.84 10.55
C LEU A 194 15.62 4.85 11.63
N PHE A 195 16.20 6.04 11.55
CA PHE A 195 15.82 7.20 12.32
C PHE A 195 15.38 8.30 11.35
N GLY A 196 14.24 8.94 11.63
CA GLY A 196 13.59 9.86 10.69
C GLY A 196 12.70 9.18 9.65
N ALA A 197 12.45 7.88 9.79
CA ALA A 197 11.43 7.14 9.05
C ALA A 197 10.79 6.04 9.94
N PRO A 198 9.49 5.71 9.75
CA PRO A 198 8.56 6.32 8.80
C PRO A 198 8.12 7.74 9.21
N ILE A 199 8.26 8.08 10.49
CA ILE A 199 8.02 9.41 11.04
C ILE A 199 9.27 10.26 10.85
N SER A 200 9.11 11.43 10.25
CA SER A 200 10.22 12.36 10.02
C SER A 200 10.58 13.09 11.32
N HIS A 201 11.86 13.14 11.64
CA HIS A 201 12.40 13.84 12.81
C HIS A 201 13.55 14.73 12.35
N GLU A 202 13.54 16.03 12.68
CA GLU A 202 14.65 16.95 12.32
C GLU A 202 15.97 16.56 13.01
N ASP A 203 15.88 15.92 14.18
CA ASP A 203 16.99 15.47 15.01
C ASP A 203 17.36 13.98 14.80
N HIS A 204 16.95 13.38 13.67
CA HIS A 204 17.16 11.96 13.35
C HIS A 204 18.62 11.49 13.55
N ALA A 205 19.59 12.32 13.16
CA ALA A 205 21.02 12.01 13.29
C ALA A 205 21.47 11.99 14.75
N HIS A 206 21.00 12.94 15.57
CA HIS A 206 21.32 12.97 17.00
C HIS A 206 20.75 11.74 17.70
N ARG A 207 19.50 11.37 17.40
CA ARG A 207 18.85 10.17 17.95
C ARG A 207 19.59 8.90 17.61
N ALA A 208 20.02 8.74 16.36
CA ALA A 208 20.82 7.60 15.93
C ALA A 208 22.16 7.53 16.67
N CYS A 209 22.83 8.67 16.88
CA CYS A 209 24.06 8.74 17.67
C CYS A 209 23.83 8.35 19.14
N TYR A 210 22.77 8.85 19.77
CA TYR A 210 22.44 8.47 21.15
C TYR A 210 22.07 6.99 21.29
N ALA A 211 21.34 6.44 20.32
CA ALA A 211 21.05 5.02 20.24
C ALA A 211 22.33 4.20 20.11
N ALA A 212 23.23 4.56 19.19
CA ALA A 212 24.50 3.88 19.00
C ALA A 212 25.36 3.89 20.28
N LEU A 213 25.48 5.03 20.96
CA LEU A 213 26.25 5.13 22.20
C LEU A 213 25.64 4.27 23.33
N HIS A 214 24.31 4.26 23.45
CA HIS A 214 23.62 3.42 24.42
C HIS A 214 23.82 1.93 24.11
N LEU A 215 23.66 1.53 22.85
CA LEU A 215 23.85 0.15 22.40
C LEU A 215 25.29 -0.33 22.61
N VAL A 216 26.30 0.51 22.34
CA VAL A 216 27.70 0.16 22.62
C VAL A 216 27.91 -0.20 24.09
N GLU A 217 27.27 0.53 25.01
CA GLU A 217 27.40 0.28 26.44
C GLU A 217 26.67 -1.01 26.87
N GLU A 218 25.42 -1.19 26.44
CA GLU A 218 24.66 -2.40 26.79
C GLU A 218 25.26 -3.67 26.16
N LEU A 219 25.72 -3.61 24.92
CA LEU A 219 26.37 -4.73 24.25
C LEU A 219 27.75 -5.05 24.85
N ARG A 220 28.46 -4.03 25.38
CA ARG A 220 29.70 -4.27 26.12
C ARG A 220 29.43 -5.07 27.40
N ARG A 221 28.34 -4.76 28.13
CA ARG A 221 27.95 -5.52 29.33
C ARG A 221 27.57 -6.95 28.98
N PHE A 222 26.76 -7.13 27.94
CA PHE A 222 26.38 -8.44 27.43
C PHE A 222 27.60 -9.27 27.00
N ALA A 223 28.55 -8.68 26.28
CA ALA A 223 29.79 -9.35 25.91
C ALA A 223 30.63 -9.77 27.13
N GLN A 224 30.67 -8.97 28.19
CA GLN A 224 31.35 -9.31 29.43
C GLN A 224 30.65 -10.44 30.20
N GLU A 225 29.32 -10.51 30.16
CA GLU A 225 28.54 -11.63 30.69
C GLU A 225 28.86 -12.93 29.96
N LEU A 226 28.76 -12.92 28.63
CA LEU A 226 29.09 -14.08 27.79
C LEU A 226 30.53 -14.56 28.00
N LYS A 227 31.48 -13.63 28.14
CA LYS A 227 32.88 -13.98 28.42
C LYS A 227 33.05 -14.66 29.78
N ARG A 228 32.33 -14.20 30.81
CA ARG A 228 32.43 -14.77 32.16
C ARG A 228 31.74 -16.14 32.27
N GLU A 229 30.58 -16.29 31.66
CA GLU A 229 29.74 -17.48 31.81
C GLU A 229 30.10 -18.59 30.82
N ARG A 230 30.52 -18.21 29.62
CA ARG A 230 30.74 -19.13 28.49
C ARG A 230 32.15 -19.07 27.91
N GLY A 231 33.00 -18.13 28.33
CA GLY A 231 34.33 -17.94 27.74
C GLY A 231 34.30 -17.36 26.32
N LEU A 232 33.12 -16.95 25.82
CA LEU A 232 32.94 -16.48 24.46
C LEU A 232 33.37 -15.01 24.32
N THR A 233 34.16 -14.71 23.29
CA THR A 233 34.51 -13.33 22.94
C THR A 233 33.50 -12.81 21.94
N PHE A 234 32.47 -12.12 22.44
CA PHE A 234 31.43 -11.52 21.63
C PHE A 234 31.78 -10.06 21.31
N ALA A 235 31.73 -9.67 20.04
CA ALA A 235 31.99 -8.30 19.61
C ALA A 235 30.96 -7.87 18.57
N THR A 236 30.52 -6.61 18.65
CA THR A 236 29.53 -6.05 17.72
C THR A 236 30.13 -4.83 17.03
N ARG A 237 29.86 -4.70 15.73
CA ARG A 237 30.16 -3.51 14.94
C ARG A 237 28.90 -2.68 14.79
N ILE A 238 29.00 -1.37 15.02
CA ILE A 238 27.90 -0.43 14.79
C ILE A 238 28.37 0.64 13.81
N GLY A 239 27.55 0.91 12.79
CA GLY A 239 27.78 1.94 11.77
C GLY A 239 26.57 2.86 11.63
N LEU A 240 26.83 4.14 11.36
CA LEU A 240 25.80 5.14 11.09
C LEU A 240 26.05 5.79 9.73
N ASN A 241 24.98 6.00 8.97
CA ASN A 241 25.03 6.76 7.72
C ASN A 241 23.79 7.64 7.60
N SER A 242 23.97 8.90 7.20
CA SER A 242 22.84 9.80 6.92
C SER A 242 22.78 10.14 5.44
N GLY A 243 21.56 10.20 4.91
CA GLY A 243 21.34 10.52 3.51
C GLY A 243 19.87 10.59 3.17
N GLU A 244 19.61 11.02 1.94
CA GLU A 244 18.26 10.97 1.37
C GLU A 244 17.94 9.54 0.94
N VAL A 245 16.83 9.01 1.43
CA VAL A 245 16.27 7.73 1.00
C VAL A 245 14.86 7.92 0.49
N VAL A 246 14.45 7.08 -0.44
CA VAL A 246 13.05 7.00 -0.87
C VAL A 246 12.37 5.98 0.02
N VAL A 247 11.46 6.43 0.90
CA VAL A 247 10.68 5.54 1.74
C VAL A 247 9.39 5.21 1.00
N GLY A 248 9.29 3.98 0.50
CA GLY A 248 8.13 3.46 -0.21
C GLY A 248 7.86 2.01 0.19
N LYS A 249 6.62 1.54 0.01
CA LYS A 249 6.38 0.09 -0.01
C LYS A 249 6.99 -0.45 -1.31
N ILE A 250 8.15 -1.08 -1.22
CA ILE A 250 8.55 -2.02 -2.28
C ILE A 250 7.51 -3.14 -2.22
N GLY A 251 6.87 -3.38 -3.36
CA GLY A 251 5.59 -4.07 -3.47
C GLY A 251 5.49 -5.37 -2.67
N ASP A 252 4.29 -5.57 -2.13
CA ASP A 252 3.69 -6.85 -1.81
C ASP A 252 3.41 -7.60 -3.13
N ASP A 253 4.48 -7.89 -3.88
CA ASP A 253 4.46 -8.73 -5.09
C ASP A 253 5.31 -9.97 -4.80
N LEU A 254 4.97 -10.64 -3.69
CA LEU A 254 5.22 -12.06 -3.53
C LEU A 254 4.12 -12.78 -4.31
N ARG A 255 4.46 -13.14 -5.55
CA ARG A 255 3.76 -14.14 -6.34
C ARG A 255 4.42 -15.51 -6.13
#